data_AF-A0A261XSI8-F1
#
_entry.id   AF-A0A261XSI8-F1
#
_cell.length_a   1.000
_cell.length_b   1.000
_cell.length_c   1.000
_cell.angle_alpha   90.00
_cell.angle_beta   90.00
_cell.angle_gamma   90.00
#
_symmetry.space_group_name_H-M   'P 1'
#
loop_
_entity.id
_entity.type
_entity.pdbx_description
1 polymer ?
#
loop_
_entity_poly.entity_id
_entity_poly.type
_entity_poly.pdbx_seq_one_letter_code
_entity_poly.pdbx_strand_id
1 'polypeptide(L)'
;MAANLTLQVRDIAFVSKAVAQGDLTKKVTVDVKGEIAELKYTMNTMKIDVDVKGEISDLKDTVNDMVDQLTIFSSEVTRVAREVGTEGQLGVIDDAEGAWKDLTDNVNTMASNHTTQVRSIAEVTTAVARGDLSKKIHVDVRGEIADLKLTVNSMVDQLRLFVSE
;
A
#
# COMPACT_ATOMS: atom_id res chain seq x y z
N MET A 1 30.49 16.20 -22.78
CA MET A 1 29.04 16.23 -22.51
C MET A 1 28.33 14.89 -22.81
N ALA A 2 28.44 14.29 -24.00
CA ALA A 2 27.73 13.05 -24.37
C ALA A 2 27.99 11.82 -23.46
N ALA A 3 29.20 11.66 -22.92
CA ALA A 3 29.53 10.54 -22.04
C ALA A 3 28.82 10.61 -20.67
N ASN A 4 28.54 11.81 -20.14
CA ASN A 4 27.90 11.97 -18.84
C ASN A 4 26.39 11.73 -18.90
N LEU A 5 25.74 12.25 -19.95
CA LEU A 5 24.33 11.97 -20.26
C LEU A 5 24.05 10.46 -20.38
N THR A 6 24.97 9.71 -20.99
CA THR A 6 24.85 8.25 -21.10
C THR A 6 24.91 7.57 -19.72
N LEU A 7 25.72 8.07 -18.80
CA LEU A 7 25.80 7.52 -17.43
C LEU A 7 24.53 7.84 -16.63
N GLN A 8 24.02 9.06 -16.73
CA GLN A 8 22.77 9.48 -16.07
C GLN A 8 21.57 8.65 -16.53
N VAL A 9 21.41 8.44 -17.84
CA VAL A 9 20.31 7.62 -18.40
C VAL A 9 20.44 6.15 -17.97
N ARG A 10 21.67 5.61 -17.90
CA ARG A 10 21.89 4.22 -17.44
C ARG A 10 21.56 4.05 -15.96
N ASP A 11 21.85 5.04 -15.11
CA ASP A 11 21.50 5.01 -13.69
C ASP A 11 19.98 5.03 -13.50
N ILE A 12 19.28 5.92 -14.20
CA ILE A 12 17.81 5.97 -14.20
C ILE A 12 17.22 4.63 -14.67
N ALA A 13 17.70 4.08 -15.78
CA ALA A 13 17.23 2.79 -16.30
C ALA A 13 17.49 1.63 -15.32
N PHE A 14 18.62 1.66 -14.60
CA PHE A 14 18.93 0.68 -13.58
C PHE A 14 17.95 0.75 -12.41
N VAL A 15 17.69 1.95 -11.88
CA VAL A 15 16.75 2.16 -10.77
C VAL A 15 15.33 1.76 -11.17
N SER A 16 14.86 2.19 -12.36
CA SER A 16 13.54 1.80 -12.86
C SER A 16 13.39 0.29 -13.00
N LYS A 17 14.46 -0.42 -13.43
CA LYS A 17 14.46 -1.88 -13.50
C LYS A 17 14.45 -2.52 -12.11
N ALA A 18 15.18 -1.98 -11.15
CA ALA A 18 15.18 -2.45 -9.76
C ALA A 18 13.79 -2.30 -9.12
N VAL A 19 13.16 -1.14 -9.29
CA VAL A 19 11.80 -0.85 -8.82
C VAL A 19 10.78 -1.80 -9.46
N ALA A 20 10.88 -2.05 -10.77
CA ALA A 20 10.02 -3.01 -11.46
C ALA A 20 10.19 -4.46 -10.96
N GLN A 21 11.33 -4.77 -10.33
CA GLN A 21 11.61 -6.06 -9.69
C GLN A 21 11.29 -6.07 -8.18
N GLY A 22 10.79 -4.96 -7.64
CA GLY A 22 10.43 -4.81 -6.23
C GLY A 22 11.57 -4.36 -5.31
N ASP A 23 12.75 -4.02 -5.85
CA ASP A 23 13.84 -3.43 -5.06
C ASP A 23 13.66 -1.91 -4.97
N LEU A 24 13.02 -1.47 -3.89
CA LEU A 24 12.74 -0.07 -3.60
C LEU A 24 13.87 0.62 -2.82
N THR A 25 14.98 -0.09 -2.54
CA THR A 25 16.14 0.49 -1.84
C THR A 25 17.03 1.32 -2.76
N LYS A 26 16.78 1.25 -4.07
CA LYS A 26 17.59 1.93 -5.09
C LYS A 26 17.06 3.32 -5.36
N LYS A 27 17.99 4.26 -5.47
CA LYS A 27 17.75 5.65 -5.86
C LYS A 27 18.69 6.04 -6.97
N VAL A 28 18.28 7.00 -7.78
CA VAL A 28 19.16 7.60 -8.80
C VAL A 28 20.17 8.47 -8.07
N THR A 29 21.46 8.16 -8.20
CA THR A 29 22.54 8.76 -7.39
C THR A 29 23.48 9.64 -8.21
N VAL A 30 23.53 9.48 -9.53
CA VAL A 30 24.41 10.28 -10.38
C VAL A 30 24.08 11.77 -10.22
N ASP A 31 25.13 12.57 -9.98
CA ASP A 31 25.00 14.01 -9.79
C ASP A 31 24.74 14.71 -11.13
N VAL A 32 23.70 15.53 -11.16
CA VAL A 32 23.31 16.35 -12.31
C VAL A 32 23.93 17.76 -12.20
N LYS A 33 24.38 18.16 -10.99
CA LYS A 33 24.86 19.52 -10.65
C LYS A 33 26.38 19.70 -10.79
N GLY A 34 27.19 18.65 -10.63
CA GLY A 34 28.65 18.69 -10.75
C GLY A 34 29.19 19.29 -12.06
N GLU A 35 28.38 19.36 -13.12
CA GLU A 35 28.77 19.97 -14.40
C GLU A 35 28.62 21.50 -14.47
N ILE A 36 27.90 22.17 -13.55
CA ILE A 36 27.76 23.65 -13.56
C ILE A 36 29.12 24.31 -13.30
N ALA A 37 29.94 23.69 -12.46
CA ALA A 37 31.28 24.19 -12.13
C ALA A 37 32.26 24.07 -13.31
N GLU A 38 32.19 22.99 -14.09
CA GLU A 38 33.04 22.79 -15.27
C GLU A 38 32.55 23.57 -16.51
N LEU A 39 31.24 23.77 -16.64
CA LEU A 39 30.63 24.58 -17.73
C LEU A 39 31.00 26.05 -17.65
N LYS A 40 31.15 26.61 -16.44
CA LYS A 40 31.54 28.01 -16.26
C LYS A 40 32.92 28.33 -16.87
N TYR A 41 33.78 27.31 -16.98
CA TYR A 41 35.11 27.44 -17.58
C TYR A 41 35.11 27.32 -19.11
N THR A 42 34.12 26.64 -19.70
CA THR A 42 34.03 26.36 -21.15
C THR A 42 33.08 27.31 -21.91
N MET A 43 32.34 28.18 -21.21
CA MET A 43 31.23 28.98 -21.74
C MET A 43 31.58 30.21 -22.61
N ASN A 44 32.79 30.32 -23.16
CA ASN A 44 33.16 31.48 -24.00
C ASN A 44 33.09 31.25 -25.52
N THR A 45 32.74 30.05 -25.99
CA THR A 45 32.52 29.82 -27.42
C THR A 45 31.53 28.68 -27.66
N MET A 46 30.45 28.98 -28.41
CA MET A 46 29.48 28.06 -29.03
C MET A 46 28.15 27.83 -28.29
N LYS A 47 27.10 28.48 -28.82
CA LYS A 47 25.68 28.27 -28.52
C LYS A 47 25.18 26.96 -29.17
N ILE A 48 25.43 25.82 -28.55
CA ILE A 48 24.64 24.58 -28.68
C ILE A 48 24.79 23.84 -27.34
N ASP A 49 23.79 23.88 -26.44
CA ASP A 49 23.57 22.91 -25.32
C ASP A 49 22.54 23.46 -24.31
N VAL A 50 21.29 23.68 -24.75
CA VAL A 50 20.21 24.14 -23.87
C VAL A 50 19.13 23.05 -23.80
N ASP A 51 18.81 22.66 -22.55
CA ASP A 51 17.61 21.97 -22.01
C ASP A 51 17.72 20.49 -21.54
N VAL A 52 18.57 19.65 -22.14
CA VAL A 52 18.64 18.21 -21.77
C VAL A 52 19.06 17.97 -20.30
N LYS A 53 19.78 18.91 -19.69
CA LYS A 53 20.24 18.80 -18.28
C LYS A 53 19.12 19.06 -17.26
N GLY A 54 18.16 19.92 -17.60
CA GLY A 54 16.97 20.15 -16.77
C GLY A 54 16.06 18.94 -16.83
N GLU A 55 15.76 18.46 -18.03
CA GLU A 55 14.91 17.29 -18.27
C GLU A 55 15.41 16.02 -17.55
N ILE A 56 16.73 15.78 -17.53
CA ILE A 56 17.31 14.62 -16.82
C ILE A 56 17.27 14.80 -15.30
N SER A 57 17.39 16.03 -14.80
CA SER A 57 17.21 16.30 -13.36
C SER A 57 15.75 16.08 -12.95
N ASP A 58 14.80 16.60 -13.72
CA ASP A 58 13.37 16.45 -13.45
C ASP A 58 12.95 14.97 -13.53
N LEU A 59 13.51 14.21 -14.47
CA LEU A 59 13.29 12.77 -14.57
C LEU A 59 13.86 12.01 -13.35
N LYS A 60 15.05 12.37 -12.89
CA LYS A 60 15.65 11.80 -11.67
C LYS A 60 14.74 12.03 -10.46
N ASP A 61 14.27 13.26 -10.28
CA ASP A 61 13.43 13.63 -9.14
C ASP A 61 12.09 12.90 -9.23
N THR A 62 11.45 12.86 -10.41
CA THR A 62 10.22 12.10 -10.66
C THR A 62 10.36 10.61 -10.34
N VAL A 63 11.48 9.98 -10.77
CA VAL A 63 11.74 8.56 -10.50
C VAL A 63 11.97 8.32 -9.01
N ASN A 64 12.73 9.18 -8.35
CA ASN A 64 13.00 9.06 -6.92
C ASN A 64 11.73 9.24 -6.08
N ASP A 65 10.88 10.22 -6.40
CA ASP A 65 9.59 10.45 -5.75
C ASP A 65 8.68 9.24 -5.92
N MET A 66 8.63 8.65 -7.11
CA MET A 66 7.91 7.39 -7.35
C MET A 66 8.46 6.26 -6.47
N VAL A 67 9.78 6.10 -6.34
CA VAL A 67 10.36 5.09 -5.42
C VAL A 67 9.94 5.35 -3.96
N ASP A 68 9.93 6.60 -3.50
CA ASP A 68 9.52 6.94 -2.13
C ASP A 68 8.05 6.58 -1.88
N GLN A 69 7.16 6.96 -2.80
CA GLN A 69 5.73 6.65 -2.70
C GLN A 69 5.47 5.13 -2.68
N LEU A 70 6.14 4.36 -3.57
CA LEU A 70 6.03 2.90 -3.55
C LEU A 70 6.58 2.29 -2.26
N THR A 71 7.66 2.86 -1.70
CA THR A 71 8.25 2.36 -0.45
C THR A 71 7.29 2.51 0.72
N ILE A 72 6.71 3.71 0.86
CA ILE A 72 5.72 4.00 1.90
C ILE A 72 4.51 3.07 1.74
N PHE A 73 3.94 3.00 0.54
CA PHE A 73 2.79 2.15 0.27
C PHE A 73 3.07 0.67 0.58
N SER A 74 4.23 0.15 0.17
CA SER A 74 4.61 -1.24 0.44
C SER A 74 4.75 -1.53 1.94
N SER A 75 5.34 -0.61 2.70
CA SER A 75 5.44 -0.77 4.15
C SER A 75 4.07 -0.74 4.84
N GLU A 76 3.19 0.16 4.40
CA GLU A 76 1.87 0.34 4.98
C GLU A 76 0.95 -0.84 4.69
N VAL A 77 0.95 -1.37 3.46
CA VAL A 77 0.21 -2.58 3.12
C VAL A 77 0.71 -3.78 3.93
N THR A 78 2.03 -3.91 4.11
CA THR A 78 2.60 -4.98 4.93
C THR A 78 2.16 -4.87 6.39
N ARG A 79 2.14 -3.65 6.93
CA ARG A 79 1.68 -3.37 8.29
C ARG A 79 0.21 -3.71 8.47
N VAL A 80 -0.67 -3.20 7.61
CA VAL A 80 -2.12 -3.46 7.68
C VAL A 80 -2.45 -4.93 7.48
N ALA A 81 -1.74 -5.63 6.59
CA ALA A 81 -1.90 -7.07 6.42
C ALA A 81 -1.58 -7.84 7.71
N ARG A 82 -0.54 -7.42 8.45
CA ARG A 82 -0.20 -8.00 9.76
C ARG A 82 -1.25 -7.66 10.82
N GLU A 83 -1.64 -6.40 10.94
CA GLU A 83 -2.61 -5.95 11.96
C GLU A 83 -3.96 -6.65 11.78
N VAL A 84 -4.49 -6.70 10.55
CA VAL A 84 -5.79 -7.30 10.26
C VAL A 84 -5.71 -8.82 10.23
N GLY A 85 -4.71 -9.37 9.55
CA GLY A 85 -4.61 -10.80 9.29
C GLY A 85 -4.03 -11.61 10.44
N THR A 86 -3.13 -11.02 11.24
CA THR A 86 -2.44 -11.72 12.34
C THR A 86 -2.90 -11.23 13.72
N GLU A 87 -3.01 -9.91 13.91
CA GLU A 87 -3.30 -9.33 15.23
C GLU A 87 -4.81 -9.17 15.46
N GLY A 88 -5.64 -9.29 14.41
CA GLY A 88 -7.10 -9.17 14.49
C GLY A 88 -7.58 -7.74 14.78
N GLN A 89 -6.76 -6.74 14.46
CA GLN A 89 -7.04 -5.32 14.69
C GLN A 89 -7.30 -4.59 13.38
N LEU A 90 -8.07 -3.50 13.44
CA LEU A 90 -8.30 -2.66 12.28
C LEU A 90 -7.01 -1.88 12.00
N GLY A 91 -6.36 -2.18 10.87
CA GLY A 91 -5.31 -1.35 10.31
C GLY A 91 -5.85 -0.33 9.31
N VAL A 92 -5.24 0.86 9.28
CA VAL A 92 -5.57 1.94 8.34
C VAL A 92 -4.28 2.48 7.76
N ILE A 93 -4.20 2.57 6.44
CA ILE A 93 -3.14 3.27 5.73
C ILE A 93 -3.56 4.73 5.54
N ASP A 94 -2.70 5.65 5.97
CA ASP A 94 -2.88 7.10 5.81
C ASP A 94 -1.91 7.64 4.73
N ASP A 95 -2.22 8.80 4.17
CA ASP A 95 -1.38 9.54 3.20
C ASP A 95 -1.01 8.80 1.88
N ALA A 96 -1.96 8.80 0.94
CA ALA A 96 -1.69 8.45 -0.46
C ALA A 96 -2.39 9.44 -1.41
N GLU A 97 -1.76 9.68 -2.57
CA GLU A 97 -2.26 10.60 -3.59
C GLU A 97 -2.50 9.91 -4.95
N GLY A 98 -3.39 10.48 -5.76
CA GLY A 98 -3.69 9.98 -7.11
C GLY A 98 -4.15 8.52 -7.13
N ALA A 99 -3.66 7.74 -8.09
CA ALA A 99 -4.02 6.32 -8.22
C ALA A 99 -3.63 5.47 -6.99
N TRP A 100 -2.64 5.91 -6.21
CA TRP A 100 -2.24 5.24 -4.97
C TRP A 100 -3.27 5.43 -3.86
N LYS A 101 -3.96 6.58 -3.85
CA LYS A 101 -5.08 6.82 -2.95
C LYS A 101 -6.21 5.82 -3.19
N ASP A 102 -6.60 5.62 -4.44
CA ASP A 102 -7.68 4.69 -4.77
C ASP A 102 -7.34 3.25 -4.34
N LEU A 103 -6.09 2.81 -4.53
CA LEU A 103 -5.63 1.51 -4.05
C LEU A 103 -5.66 1.42 -2.52
N THR A 104 -5.19 2.46 -1.85
CA THR A 104 -5.16 2.56 -0.39
C THR A 104 -6.57 2.52 0.21
N ASP A 105 -7.51 3.29 -0.36
CA ASP A 105 -8.91 3.34 0.07
C ASP A 105 -9.60 1.98 -0.10
N ASN A 106 -9.26 1.23 -1.14
CA ASN A 106 -9.74 -0.15 -1.34
C ASN A 106 -9.21 -1.11 -0.26
N VAL A 107 -7.90 -1.05 0.07
CA VAL A 107 -7.31 -1.88 1.13
C VAL A 107 -7.93 -1.54 2.49
N ASN A 108 -8.09 -0.26 2.81
CA ASN A 108 -8.74 0.19 4.04
C ASN A 108 -10.20 -0.28 4.14
N THR A 109 -10.94 -0.22 3.02
CA THR A 109 -12.31 -0.72 2.97
C THR A 109 -12.38 -2.23 3.22
N MET A 110 -11.47 -3.00 2.63
CA MET A 110 -11.37 -4.45 2.87
C MET A 110 -11.04 -4.75 4.33
N ALA A 111 -10.03 -4.08 4.90
CA ALA A 111 -9.62 -4.22 6.30
C ALA A 111 -10.76 -3.92 7.28
N SER A 112 -11.48 -2.81 7.04
CA SER A 112 -12.62 -2.38 7.86
C SER A 112 -13.78 -3.38 7.80
N ASN A 113 -14.16 -3.81 6.59
CA ASN A 113 -15.21 -4.80 6.40
C ASN A 113 -14.86 -6.11 7.11
N HIS A 114 -13.67 -6.65 6.87
CA HIS A 114 -13.26 -7.93 7.45
C HIS A 114 -13.20 -7.87 8.98
N THR A 115 -12.58 -6.82 9.55
CA THR A 115 -12.48 -6.66 11.00
C THR A 115 -13.86 -6.52 11.65
N THR A 116 -14.77 -5.76 11.04
CA THR A 116 -16.15 -5.58 11.54
C THR A 116 -16.93 -6.89 11.53
N GLN A 117 -16.79 -7.67 10.45
CA GLN A 117 -17.45 -8.96 10.30
C GLN A 117 -16.98 -9.97 11.36
N VAL A 118 -15.66 -10.09 11.56
CA VAL A 118 -15.07 -10.98 12.58
C VAL A 118 -15.48 -10.55 13.99
N ARG A 119 -15.48 -9.25 14.30
CA ARG A 119 -15.95 -8.73 15.60
C ARG A 119 -17.42 -9.10 15.86
N SER A 120 -18.29 -8.95 14.86
CA SER A 120 -19.71 -9.32 15.00
C SER A 120 -19.90 -10.81 15.30
N ILE A 121 -19.11 -11.67 14.67
CA ILE A 121 -19.12 -13.12 14.96
C ILE A 121 -18.63 -13.38 16.39
N ALA A 122 -17.51 -12.78 16.78
CA ALA A 122 -16.90 -12.95 18.09
C ALA A 122 -17.83 -12.51 19.24
N GLU A 123 -18.58 -11.43 19.06
CA GLU A 123 -19.57 -10.96 20.03
C GLU A 123 -20.66 -12.00 20.28
N VAL A 124 -21.22 -12.56 19.20
CA VAL A 124 -22.32 -13.55 19.30
C VAL A 124 -21.82 -14.86 19.88
N THR A 125 -20.66 -15.36 19.45
CA THR A 125 -20.10 -16.60 20.01
C THR A 125 -19.72 -16.43 21.48
N THR A 126 -19.24 -15.26 21.90
CA THR A 126 -18.99 -14.93 23.31
C THR A 126 -20.28 -14.90 24.13
N ALA A 127 -21.35 -14.31 23.59
CA ALA A 127 -22.66 -14.28 24.25
C ALA A 127 -23.20 -15.71 24.47
N VAL A 128 -23.14 -16.54 23.43
CA VAL A 128 -23.53 -17.96 23.49
C VAL A 128 -22.72 -18.72 24.53
N ALA A 129 -21.40 -18.53 24.59
CA ALA A 129 -20.54 -19.16 25.58
C ALA A 129 -20.88 -18.75 27.04
N ARG A 130 -21.49 -17.56 27.22
CA ARG A 130 -21.99 -17.08 28.52
C ARG A 130 -23.45 -17.47 28.80
N GLY A 131 -24.07 -18.26 27.92
CA GLY A 131 -25.45 -18.69 28.02
C GLY A 131 -26.48 -17.67 27.53
N ASP A 132 -26.06 -16.50 27.04
CA ASP A 132 -26.95 -15.56 26.36
C ASP A 132 -27.17 -16.01 24.93
N LEU A 133 -28.16 -16.87 24.77
CA LEU A 133 -28.56 -17.33 23.45
C LEU A 133 -29.35 -16.28 22.69
N SER A 134 -29.77 -15.15 23.29
CA SER A 134 -30.66 -14.15 22.64
C SER A 134 -30.02 -13.41 21.46
N LYS A 135 -28.70 -13.42 21.35
CA LYS A 135 -27.92 -12.73 20.31
C LYS A 135 -27.87 -13.49 18.99
N LYS A 136 -27.81 -12.74 17.89
CA LYS A 136 -27.55 -13.23 16.53
C LYS A 136 -26.66 -12.25 15.77
N ILE A 137 -25.97 -12.77 14.75
CA ILE A 137 -25.20 -11.96 13.82
C ILE A 137 -26.18 -11.30 12.85
N HIS A 138 -26.17 -9.97 12.80
CA HIS A 138 -27.07 -9.18 11.94
C HIS A 138 -26.36 -8.42 10.82
N VAL A 139 -25.03 -8.24 10.91
CA VAL A 139 -24.26 -7.49 9.93
C VAL A 139 -24.46 -8.03 8.51
N ASP A 140 -24.55 -7.13 7.53
CA ASP A 140 -24.70 -7.51 6.12
C ASP A 140 -23.37 -8.06 5.59
N VAL A 141 -23.42 -9.27 5.04
CA VAL A 141 -22.25 -10.06 4.63
C VAL A 141 -22.58 -10.86 3.39
N ARG A 142 -21.56 -11.17 2.60
CA ARG A 142 -21.68 -11.92 1.35
C ARG A 142 -20.62 -13.01 1.29
N GLY A 143 -20.81 -13.98 0.39
CA GLY A 143 -19.88 -15.08 0.16
C GLY A 143 -19.67 -15.93 1.42
N GLU A 144 -18.43 -16.36 1.64
CA GLU A 144 -18.06 -17.28 2.73
C GLU A 144 -18.41 -16.74 4.13
N ILE A 145 -18.35 -15.41 4.31
CA ILE A 145 -18.74 -14.79 5.58
C ILE A 145 -20.26 -14.86 5.80
N ALA A 146 -21.07 -14.83 4.74
CA ALA A 146 -22.50 -15.05 4.86
C ALA A 146 -22.83 -16.49 5.26
N ASP A 147 -22.13 -17.46 4.68
CA ASP A 147 -22.27 -18.87 5.06
C ASP A 147 -21.90 -19.07 6.53
N LEU A 148 -20.78 -18.49 6.98
CA LEU A 148 -20.36 -18.53 8.39
C LEU A 148 -21.41 -17.89 9.32
N LYS A 149 -21.96 -16.72 8.96
CA LYS A 149 -23.05 -16.07 9.70
C LYS A 149 -24.26 -17.00 9.84
N LEU A 150 -24.68 -17.66 8.75
CA LEU A 150 -25.82 -18.57 8.77
C LEU A 150 -25.54 -19.79 9.65
N THR A 151 -24.36 -20.39 9.55
CA THR A 151 -23.95 -21.52 10.40
C THR A 151 -23.98 -21.15 11.88
N VAL A 152 -23.38 -20.02 12.26
CA VAL A 152 -23.37 -19.57 13.66
C VAL A 152 -24.79 -19.27 14.15
N ASN A 153 -25.60 -18.54 13.38
CA ASN A 153 -26.98 -18.24 13.78
C ASN A 153 -27.85 -19.50 13.92
N SER A 154 -27.68 -20.48 13.03
CA SER A 154 -28.37 -21.78 13.12
C SER A 154 -27.95 -22.57 14.36
N MET A 155 -26.66 -22.57 14.69
CA MET A 155 -26.16 -23.15 15.95
C MET A 155 -26.82 -22.49 17.18
N VAL A 156 -26.95 -21.16 17.20
CA VAL A 156 -27.65 -20.46 18.29
C VAL A 156 -29.10 -20.91 18.40
N ASP A 157 -29.81 -21.04 17.28
CA ASP A 157 -31.20 -21.49 17.27
C ASP A 157 -31.35 -22.92 17.82
N GLN A 158 -30.46 -23.84 17.42
CA GLN A 158 -30.47 -25.21 17.93
C GLN A 158 -30.22 -25.26 19.44
N LEU A 159 -29.25 -24.50 19.95
CA LEU A 159 -28.99 -24.41 21.38
C LEU A 159 -30.19 -23.87 22.16
N ARG A 160 -30.93 -22.88 21.61
CA ARG A 160 -32.14 -22.37 22.27
C ARG A 160 -33.21 -23.44 22.39
N LEU A 161 -33.40 -24.25 21.36
CA LEU A 161 -34.38 -25.33 21.35
C LEU A 161 -34.07 -26.35 22.46
N PHE A 162 -32.80 -26.77 22.59
CA PHE A 162 -32.40 -27.71 23.65
C PHE A 162 -32.60 -27.19 25.07
N VAL A 163 -32.44 -25.88 25.31
CA VAL A 163 -32.67 -25.29 26.63
C VAL A 163 -34.16 -25.10 26.93
N SER A 164 -35.01 -25.10 25.90
CA SER A 164 -36.46 -24.96 26.03
C SER A 164 -37.23 -26.29 26.17
N GLU A 165 -36.55 -27.42 25.98
CA GLU A 165 -37.06 -28.78 26.26
C GLU A 165 -36.83 -29.16 27.73
#